data_AF-A0A6L9MWP5-F1
#
_entry.id   AF-A0A6L9MWP5-F1
#
_cell.length_a   1.000
_cell.length_b   1.000
_cell.length_c   1.000
_cell.angle_alpha   90.00
_cell.angle_beta   90.00
_cell.angle_gamma   90.00
#
_symmetry.space_group_name_H-M   'P 1'
#
loop_
_entity.id
_entity.type
_entity.pdbx_description
1 polymer ?
#
loop_
_entity_poly.entity_id
_entity_poly.type
_entity_poly.pdbx_seq_one_letter_code
_entity_poly.pdbx_strand_id
1 'polypeptide(L)'
;MPSTDLPFQPALLSKTSAKQVSKQLAEIKAAMSAQLSGQSITLASNAFTTSSTVTIERKAIQDNRGLPIQGRHNNPAFVFTLLKQGDSCFLRYENKVSKVSASDEASDTSANLTALAGVTCVASAE
;
A
#
# COMPACT_ATOMS: atom_id res chain seq x y z
N MET A 1 -18.15 -12.58 -26.00
CA MET A 1 -17.97 -11.23 -25.44
C MET A 1 -16.63 -11.22 -24.73
N PRO A 2 -15.67 -10.33 -25.03
CA PRO A 2 -14.48 -10.26 -24.23
C PRO A 2 -14.84 -9.55 -22.92
N SER A 3 -14.66 -10.23 -21.79
CA SER A 3 -14.76 -9.61 -20.47
C SER A 3 -13.60 -8.62 -20.35
N THR A 4 -13.90 -7.32 -20.41
CA THR A 4 -12.91 -6.25 -20.30
C THR A 4 -12.53 -6.02 -18.82
N ASP A 5 -12.06 -7.06 -18.15
CA ASP A 5 -11.36 -6.86 -16.88
C ASP A 5 -9.98 -6.29 -17.22
N LEU A 6 -9.79 -5.00 -16.93
CA LEU A 6 -8.50 -4.34 -17.12
C LEU A 6 -7.44 -5.11 -16.32
N PRO A 7 -6.25 -5.38 -16.89
CA PRO A 7 -5.22 -6.13 -16.17
C PRO A 7 -4.67 -5.31 -15.01
N PHE A 8 -4.25 -5.98 -13.94
CA PHE A 8 -3.46 -5.34 -12.89
C PHE A 8 -2.11 -4.93 -13.46
N GLN A 9 -1.75 -3.67 -13.26
CA GLN A 9 -0.44 -3.13 -13.63
C GLN A 9 0.26 -2.56 -12.39
N PRO A 10 1.59 -2.67 -12.27
CA PRO A 10 2.34 -1.99 -11.22
C PRO A 10 2.03 -0.49 -11.21
N ALA A 11 1.95 0.10 -10.02
CA ALA A 11 1.52 1.48 -9.88
C ALA A 11 2.34 2.26 -8.86
N LEU A 12 2.42 3.57 -9.08
CA LEU A 12 3.05 4.53 -8.20
C LEU A 12 2.00 5.51 -7.66
N LEU A 13 2.24 6.04 -6.47
CA LEU A 13 1.48 7.18 -5.95
C LEU A 13 1.79 8.42 -6.79
N SER A 14 0.74 9.13 -7.20
CA SER A 14 0.90 10.39 -7.91
C SER A 14 1.44 11.47 -6.96
N LYS A 15 2.65 11.99 -7.23
CA LYS A 15 3.31 13.03 -6.42
C LYS A 15 2.72 14.42 -6.69
N THR A 16 1.44 14.62 -6.39
CA THR A 16 0.78 15.93 -6.57
C THR A 16 1.07 16.90 -5.43
N SER A 17 1.08 16.44 -4.17
CA SER A 17 1.49 17.22 -3.00
C SER A 17 1.92 16.34 -1.81
N ALA A 18 2.80 16.86 -0.94
CA ALA A 18 3.26 16.12 0.24
C ALA A 18 2.12 15.75 1.22
N LYS A 19 1.15 16.66 1.41
CA LYS A 19 -0.03 16.42 2.24
C LYS A 19 -0.90 15.30 1.67
N GLN A 20 -1.12 15.29 0.36
CA GLN A 20 -1.90 14.24 -0.30
C GLN A 20 -1.19 12.89 -0.23
N VAL A 21 0.11 12.84 -0.53
CA VAL A 21 0.90 11.60 -0.42
C VAL A 21 0.83 11.04 1.00
N SER A 22 0.91 11.89 2.03
CA SER A 22 0.80 11.44 3.43
C SER A 22 -0.56 10.83 3.78
N LYS A 23 -1.67 11.41 3.28
CA LYS A 23 -3.04 10.87 3.46
C LYS A 23 -3.17 9.51 2.77
N GLN A 24 -2.72 9.42 1.52
CA GLN A 24 -2.76 8.18 0.73
C GLN A 24 -1.90 7.07 1.36
N LEU A 25 -0.73 7.44 1.87
CA LEU A 25 0.16 6.50 2.54
C LEU A 25 -0.42 5.99 3.86
N ALA A 26 -1.19 6.81 4.59
CA ALA A 26 -1.88 6.39 5.80
C ALA A 26 -2.91 5.28 5.51
N GLU A 27 -3.65 5.40 4.40
CA GLU A 27 -4.63 4.39 3.98
C GLU A 27 -3.97 3.11 3.47
N ILE A 28 -2.89 3.25 2.68
CA ILE A 28 -2.08 2.10 2.28
C ILE A 28 -1.50 1.40 3.50
N LYS A 29 -0.98 2.14 4.48
CA LYS A 29 -0.47 1.59 5.74
C LYS A 29 -1.57 0.85 6.51
N ALA A 30 -2.79 1.38 6.56
CA ALA A 30 -3.92 0.71 7.20
C ALA A 30 -4.27 -0.60 6.49
N ALA A 31 -4.30 -0.61 5.15
CA ALA A 31 -4.53 -1.81 4.35
C ALA A 31 -3.43 -2.86 4.55
N MET A 32 -2.15 -2.45 4.52
CA MET A 32 -1.00 -3.32 4.79
C MET A 32 -1.09 -3.90 6.20
N SER A 33 -1.41 -3.08 7.20
CA SER A 33 -1.54 -3.51 8.60
C SER A 33 -2.65 -4.55 8.75
N ALA A 34 -3.81 -4.33 8.13
CA ALA A 34 -4.90 -5.31 8.10
C ALA A 34 -4.47 -6.65 7.46
N GLN A 35 -3.70 -6.60 6.37
CA GLN A 35 -3.14 -7.82 5.74
C GLN A 35 -2.11 -8.53 6.63
N LEU A 36 -1.38 -7.80 7.48
CA LEU A 36 -0.45 -8.35 8.47
C LEU A 36 -1.11 -8.61 9.83
N SER A 37 -2.42 -8.87 9.87
CA SER A 37 -3.16 -9.18 11.11
C SER A 37 -3.11 -8.07 12.17
N GLY A 38 -3.11 -6.81 11.73
CA GLY A 38 -3.11 -5.62 12.59
C GLY A 38 -1.74 -5.21 13.11
N GLN A 39 -0.64 -5.78 12.59
CA GLN A 39 0.70 -5.37 13.00
C GLN A 39 0.99 -3.91 12.64
N SER A 40 1.67 -3.19 13.54
CA SER A 40 2.10 -1.82 13.29
C SER A 40 3.24 -1.81 12.27
N ILE A 41 3.06 -1.02 11.21
CA ILE A 41 4.02 -0.89 10.11
C ILE A 41 4.52 0.55 10.06
N THR A 42 5.80 0.72 9.76
CA THR A 42 6.38 2.03 9.44
C THR A 42 6.71 2.07 7.96
N LEU A 43 6.28 3.12 7.27
CA LEU A 43 6.58 3.35 5.87
C LEU A 43 7.36 4.65 5.75
N ALA A 44 8.29 4.70 4.80
CA ALA A 44 8.95 5.94 4.42
C ALA A 44 7.93 6.91 3.82
N SER A 45 8.12 8.22 4.00
CA SER A 45 7.22 9.27 3.50
C SER A 45 7.08 9.29 1.97
N ASN A 46 8.01 8.67 1.25
CA ASN A 46 8.05 8.53 -0.20
C ASN A 46 7.79 7.09 -0.68
N ALA A 47 7.32 6.18 0.18
CA ALA A 47 6.97 4.82 -0.20
C ALA A 47 5.94 4.83 -1.35
N PHE A 48 6.09 3.91 -2.30
CA PHE A 48 5.30 3.82 -3.53
C PHE A 48 5.39 5.01 -4.50
N THR A 49 6.26 6.00 -4.24
CA THR A 49 6.36 7.17 -5.13
C THR A 49 7.42 7.03 -6.23
N THR A 50 8.36 6.10 -6.08
CA THR A 50 9.44 5.82 -7.07
C THR A 50 9.52 4.35 -7.47
N SER A 51 8.93 3.46 -6.68
CA SER A 51 8.88 2.01 -6.92
C SER A 51 7.49 1.52 -6.58
N SER A 52 6.89 0.68 -7.43
CA SER A 52 5.61 0.04 -7.13
C SER A 52 5.70 -0.99 -6.01
N THR A 53 6.92 -1.37 -5.62
CA THR A 53 7.18 -2.39 -4.62
C THR A 53 7.85 -1.78 -3.39
N VAL A 54 7.36 -2.16 -2.22
CA VAL A 54 7.96 -1.85 -0.92
C VAL A 54 8.20 -3.14 -0.18
N THR A 55 9.39 -3.23 0.43
CA THR A 55 9.83 -4.37 1.23
C THR A 55 9.91 -3.93 2.68
N ILE A 56 9.30 -4.69 3.58
CA ILE A 56 9.34 -4.45 5.04
C ILE A 56 10.07 -5.64 5.67
N GLU A 57 11.20 -5.35 6.31
CA GLU A 57 11.92 -6.36 7.07
C GLU A 57 11.09 -6.88 8.24
N ARG A 58 11.12 -8.20 8.44
CA ARG A 58 10.46 -8.80 9.60
C ARG A 58 11.36 -8.64 10.83
N LYS A 59 10.76 -8.29 11.96
CA LYS A 59 11.47 -8.24 13.23
C LYS A 59 12.10 -9.62 13.53
N ALA A 60 13.36 -9.61 13.97
CA ALA A 60 14.03 -10.83 14.39
C ALA A 60 13.32 -11.45 15.61
N ILE A 61 13.21 -12.79 15.63
CA ILE A 61 12.73 -13.51 16.81
C ILE A 61 13.77 -13.33 17.92
N GLN A 62 13.33 -12.86 19.07
CA GLN A 62 14.18 -12.62 20.24
C GLN A 62 14.04 -13.78 21.23
N ASP A 63 15.12 -14.13 21.93
CA ASP A 63 15.08 -15.04 23.07
C ASP A 63 14.47 -14.36 24.31
N ASN A 64 14.36 -15.09 25.42
CA ASN A 64 13.82 -14.57 26.67
C ASN A 64 14.66 -13.43 27.28
N ARG A 65 15.86 -13.15 26.75
CA ARG A 65 16.74 -12.04 27.16
C ARG A 65 16.62 -10.84 26.21
N GLY A 66 15.72 -10.90 25.21
CA GLY A 66 15.54 -9.86 24.20
C GLY A 66 16.61 -9.88 23.09
N LEU A 67 17.48 -10.88 23.07
CA LEU A 67 18.55 -10.98 22.07
C LEU A 67 18.04 -11.72 20.84
N PRO A 68 18.36 -11.27 19.61
CA PRO A 68 18.03 -12.02 18.41
C PRO A 68 18.56 -13.45 18.50
N ILE A 69 17.69 -14.44 18.25
CA ILE A 69 18.09 -15.84 18.20
C ILE A 69 18.99 -16.03 16.97
N GLN A 70 20.29 -16.24 17.21
CA GLN A 70 21.26 -16.51 16.15
C GLN A 70 20.98 -17.87 15.50
N GLY A 71 21.04 -17.96 14.17
CA GLY A 71 20.90 -19.24 13.44
C GLY A 71 19.58 -19.49 12.70
N ARG A 72 18.72 -18.47 12.52
CA ARG A 72 17.57 -18.54 11.59
C ARG A 72 17.45 -17.26 10.76
N HIS A 73 18.35 -17.09 9.80
CA HIS A 73 18.41 -15.87 8.98
C HIS A 73 17.53 -15.91 7.71
N ASN A 74 16.73 -16.97 7.52
CA ASN A 74 15.72 -17.02 6.46
C ASN A 74 14.40 -16.41 6.93
N ASN A 75 14.42 -15.10 7.22
CA ASN A 75 13.23 -14.34 7.55
C ASN A 75 12.83 -13.48 6.35
N PRO A 76 12.09 -14.02 5.36
CA PRO A 76 11.79 -13.30 4.14
C PRO A 76 10.99 -12.04 4.47
N ALA A 77 11.46 -10.91 3.97
CA ALA A 77 10.79 -9.64 4.15
C ALA A 77 9.37 -9.68 3.56
N PHE A 78 8.47 -8.87 4.12
CA PHE A 78 7.15 -8.69 3.54
C PHE A 78 7.27 -7.84 2.29
N VAL A 79 6.86 -8.38 1.15
CA VAL A 79 6.89 -7.66 -0.13
C VAL A 79 5.47 -7.27 -0.49
N PHE A 80 5.26 -5.97 -0.64
CA PHE A 80 3.99 -5.41 -1.07
C PHE A 80 4.16 -4.74 -2.43
N THR A 81 3.25 -5.02 -3.36
CA THR A 81 3.17 -4.31 -4.64
C THR A 81 1.91 -3.47 -4.70
N LEU A 82 2.04 -2.19 -4.98
CA LEU A 82 0.92 -1.33 -5.35
C LEU A 82 0.59 -1.56 -6.83
N LEU A 83 -0.68 -1.80 -7.09
CA LEU A 83 -1.24 -2.14 -8.39
C LEU A 83 -2.34 -1.14 -8.75
N LYS A 84 -2.54 -0.95 -10.05
CA LYS A 84 -3.66 -0.21 -10.63
C LYS A 84 -4.45 -1.15 -11.52
N GLN A 85 -5.77 -1.07 -11.42
CA GLN A 85 -6.71 -1.70 -12.35
C GLN A 85 -7.85 -0.71 -12.59
N GLY A 86 -8.00 -0.25 -13.83
CA GLY A 86 -8.87 0.89 -14.14
C GLY A 86 -8.48 2.11 -13.32
N ASP A 87 -9.44 2.75 -12.67
CA ASP A 87 -9.21 3.91 -11.80
C ASP A 87 -8.99 3.53 -10.32
N SER A 88 -8.97 2.23 -10.01
CA SER A 88 -8.82 1.73 -8.65
C SER A 88 -7.39 1.29 -8.36
N CYS A 89 -6.99 1.55 -7.11
CA CYS A 89 -5.72 1.11 -6.54
C CYS A 89 -5.90 -0.16 -5.72
N PHE A 90 -4.94 -1.06 -5.84
CA PHE A 90 -4.93 -2.35 -5.17
C PHE A 90 -3.56 -2.60 -4.56
N LEU A 91 -3.56 -3.33 -3.45
CA LEU A 91 -2.36 -3.75 -2.77
C LEU A 91 -2.26 -5.26 -2.86
N ARG A 92 -1.14 -5.75 -3.39
CA ARG A 92 -0.82 -7.17 -3.44
C ARG A 92 0.20 -7.51 -2.36
N TYR A 93 -0.14 -8.52 -1.58
CA TYR A 93 0.74 -9.16 -0.61
C TYR A 93 0.64 -10.67 -0.78
N GLU A 94 1.77 -11.34 -1.02
CA GLU A 94 1.80 -12.75 -1.42
C GLU A 94 0.83 -12.99 -2.59
N ASN A 95 -0.14 -13.90 -2.42
CA ASN A 95 -1.16 -14.23 -3.42
C ASN A 95 -2.50 -13.49 -3.19
N LYS A 96 -2.53 -12.50 -2.29
CA LYS A 96 -3.74 -11.76 -1.92
C LYS A 96 -3.70 -10.37 -2.53
N VAL A 97 -4.79 -9.99 -3.19
CA VAL A 97 -5.01 -8.63 -3.71
C VAL A 97 -6.17 -8.02 -2.95
N SER A 98 -5.97 -6.84 -2.37
CA SER A 98 -7.00 -6.08 -1.67
C SER A 98 -7.11 -4.69 -2.26
N LYS A 99 -8.33 -4.21 -2.49
CA LYS A 99 -8.58 -2.83 -2.90
C LYS A 99 -8.15 -1.88 -1.78
N VAL A 100 -7.46 -0.80 -2.13
CA VAL A 100 -7.17 0.29 -1.19
C VAL A 100 -8.37 1.23 -1.24
N SER A 101 -9.28 1.07 -0.29
CA SER A 101 -10.40 1.97 -0.12
C SER A 101 -9.94 3.14 0.74
N ALA A 102 -10.30 4.35 0.32
CA ALA A 102 -10.24 5.45 1.26
C ALA A 102 -11.23 5.18 2.38
N SER A 103 -10.76 5.25 3.62
CA SER A 103 -11.66 5.12 4.78
C SER A 103 -12.40 6.45 4.87
N ASP A 104 -13.54 6.50 4.19
CA ASP A 104 -14.58 7.53 4.22
C ASP A 104 -14.14 8.88 4.78
N GLU A 105 -13.90 9.87 3.91
CA GLU A 105 -14.44 11.18 4.28
C GLU A 105 -15.94 11.03 4.33
N ALA A 106 -16.52 11.50 5.43
CA ALA A 106 -17.95 11.66 5.56
C ALA A 106 -18.53 12.23 4.26
N SER A 107 -19.63 11.62 3.83
CA SER A 107 -20.56 12.17 2.87
C SER A 107 -20.95 13.60 3.27
N ASP A 108 -20.17 14.59 2.85
CA ASP A 108 -20.64 15.97 2.76
C ASP A 108 -21.01 16.27 1.32
N THR A 109 -22.30 16.12 1.08
CA THR A 109 -22.97 16.53 -0.15
C THR A 109 -23.02 18.06 -0.16
N SER A 110 -21.98 18.73 -0.63
CA SER A 110 -22.12 20.11 -1.09
C SER A 110 -20.99 20.54 -2.02
N ALA A 111 -21.34 20.63 -3.30
CA ALA A 111 -20.90 21.65 -4.25
C ALA A 111 -19.42 22.10 -4.23
N ASN A 112 -18.55 21.40 -4.95
CA ASN A 112 -17.82 21.95 -6.12
C ASN A 112 -16.99 20.83 -6.77
N LEU A 113 -16.97 20.76 -8.11
CA LEU A 113 -16.18 19.79 -8.86
C LEU A 113 -14.67 20.03 -8.68
N THR A 114 -14.00 19.40 -7.72
CA THR A 114 -12.61 18.90 -7.85
C THR A 114 -12.18 18.08 -6.63
N ALA A 115 -11.55 16.93 -6.89
CA ALA A 115 -10.90 16.04 -5.92
C ALA A 115 -11.81 15.08 -5.12
N LEU A 116 -12.29 14.03 -5.81
CA LEU A 116 -12.65 12.76 -5.17
C LEU A 116 -11.43 12.25 -4.37
N ALA A 117 -11.53 12.32 -3.05
CA ALA A 117 -10.51 11.91 -2.10
C ALA A 117 -10.38 10.38 -2.06
N GLY A 118 -9.71 9.82 -3.08
CA GLY A 118 -9.24 8.44 -3.11
C GLY A 118 -7.72 8.38 -3.17
N VAL A 119 -7.15 7.21 -2.86
CA VAL A 119 -5.77 6.90 -3.25
C VAL A 119 -5.67 6.98 -4.77
N THR A 120 -4.82 7.87 -5.27
CA THR A 120 -4.58 8.07 -6.70
C THR A 120 -3.27 7.43 -7.09
N CYS A 121 -3.38 6.35 -7.87
CA CYS A 121 -2.23 5.64 -8.41
C CYS A 121 -2.15 5.83 -9.92
N VAL A 122 -0.93 6.04 -10.40
CA VAL A 122 -0.61 6.03 -11.83
C VAL A 122 0.12 4.74 -12.15
N ALA A 123 -0.09 4.20 -13.36
CA ALA A 123 0.67 3.04 -13.79
C ALA A 123 2.16 3.41 -13.79
N SER A 124 3.01 2.52 -13.28
CA SER A 124 4.45 2.67 -13.37
C SER A 124 4.84 2.47 -14.83
N ALA A 125 5.44 3.48 -15.47
CA ALA A 125 6.18 3.26 -16.70
C ALA A 125 7.50 2.59 -16.30
N GLU A 126 7.73 1.39 -16.79
CA GLU A 126 9.03 0.73 -16.72
C GLU A 126 9.99 1.34 -17.75
#